data_AF-A0A1V6Z351-F1
#
_entry.id   AF-A0A1V6Z351-F1
#
_cell.length_a   1.000
_cell.length_b   1.000
_cell.length_c   1.000
_cell.angle_alpha   90.00
_cell.angle_beta   90.00
_cell.angle_gamma   90.00
#
_symmetry.space_group_name_H-M   'P 1'
#
loop_
_entity.id
_entity.type
_entity.pdbx_description
1 polymer ?
#
loop_
_entity_poly.entity_id
_entity_poly.type
_entity_poly.pdbx_seq_one_letter_code
_entity_poly.pdbx_strand_id
1 'polypeptide(L)'
;MTFENLEHFRPDVEHRCGIRITNVEQNVGVFAAGNFSDYELNNVRDVETIPCTKPPAARPHCIPTSLRSGESKEALVAGCRLSLVPDIWVSMSMSQLFNDEGKTFPFDERATSGFARGEGSGVVILKPLDAALRDKDPVRAVITGKSMGKIVVVPNEGDQAKAVAPKTSSTLLRPDASYILIGGTGGLGRSIAKWMSSKGAKNIVLVSRRAAVDDKVRALIDTLTPLGVRIVVKACDVTSQESVETLVNEEMKDLPPICGVIHGAMVLRDMLFENMSLEDFTAVAHSKVEGAWNLHNTLMNSPLDFLLALSSVAGIIGNRGQAAYSAANAFLDGFIKYRKSLDLPGTSIDLAAVSDAGYLADIDSQRRQEVMKNIGGQMINEWEVLALIGPALTGDLDQPCSGQCITGLRLDSLENNFWAQDERFRVLYQAAKDTLRSSSQHNGLSVPLHVTLSAASSKYEALRVCYEPLAAKLAQVLVLSLEDMDPSIPVVSSGLDSLVAIEIRNWIAREANANVQVLELLSGGSLMALAEVILNKSQAYTCAE
;
A
#
# COMPACT_ATOMS: atom_id res chain seq x y z
N MET A 1 50.04 1.32 -22.07
CA MET A 1 49.92 0.48 -23.28
C MET A 1 49.06 1.23 -24.27
N THR A 2 49.66 1.67 -25.38
CA THR A 2 49.02 2.35 -26.50
C THR A 2 48.24 1.36 -27.38
N PHE A 3 47.30 1.90 -28.16
CA PHE A 3 46.17 1.26 -28.84
C PHE A 3 46.45 0.10 -29.83
N GLU A 4 47.70 -0.28 -30.09
CA GLU A 4 48.02 -1.28 -31.12
C GLU A 4 47.91 -2.74 -30.65
N ASN A 5 47.85 -3.00 -29.34
CA ASN A 5 47.81 -4.37 -28.81
C ASN A 5 46.41 -5.01 -28.71
N LEU A 6 45.34 -4.30 -29.10
CA LEU A 6 43.96 -4.82 -29.02
C LEU A 6 43.50 -5.55 -30.29
N GLU A 7 44.16 -5.35 -31.44
CA GLU A 7 43.82 -6.08 -32.66
C GLU A 7 44.26 -7.55 -32.60
N HIS A 8 45.32 -7.86 -31.85
CA HIS A 8 45.79 -9.24 -31.66
C HIS A 8 44.82 -10.12 -30.85
N PHE A 9 43.91 -9.54 -30.07
CA PHE A 9 42.93 -10.29 -29.28
C PHE A 9 41.58 -10.50 -29.98
N ARG A 10 41.31 -9.82 -31.11
CA ARG A 10 40.03 -9.95 -31.83
C ARG A 10 39.79 -11.34 -32.41
N PRO A 11 40.76 -12.00 -33.08
CA PRO A 11 40.51 -13.30 -33.70
C PRO A 11 40.24 -14.42 -32.68
N ASP A 12 40.94 -14.40 -31.55
CA ASP A 12 40.86 -15.44 -30.51
C ASP A 12 39.54 -15.38 -29.69
N VAL A 13 38.94 -14.19 -29.57
CA VAL A 13 37.68 -14.00 -28.84
C VAL A 13 36.47 -14.35 -29.70
N GLU A 14 36.48 -13.99 -31.00
CA GLU A 14 35.40 -14.37 -31.92
C GLU A 14 35.33 -15.89 -32.13
N HIS A 15 36.49 -16.58 -32.19
CA HIS A 15 36.55 -18.03 -32.36
C HIS A 15 36.16 -18.82 -31.10
N ARG A 16 36.32 -18.26 -29.90
CA ARG A 16 35.94 -18.92 -28.62
C ARG A 16 34.51 -18.65 -28.17
N CYS A 17 33.93 -17.52 -28.55
CA CYS A 17 32.59 -17.11 -28.12
C CYS A 17 31.50 -17.30 -29.18
N GLY A 18 31.85 -17.56 -30.45
CA GLY A 18 30.86 -17.83 -31.51
C GLY A 18 29.95 -16.64 -31.87
N ILE A 19 30.31 -15.42 -31.47
CA ILE A 19 29.51 -14.20 -31.70
C ILE A 19 30.32 -13.24 -32.59
N ARG A 20 29.74 -12.83 -33.73
CA ARG A 20 30.27 -11.75 -34.58
C ARG A 20 30.05 -10.40 -33.88
N ILE A 21 31.12 -9.66 -33.62
CA ILE A 21 31.01 -8.32 -33.04
C ILE A 21 30.83 -7.32 -34.18
N THR A 22 29.58 -7.04 -34.57
CA THR A 22 29.26 -5.95 -35.50
C THR A 22 29.22 -4.62 -34.76
N ASN A 23 30.16 -3.72 -35.08
CA ASN A 23 30.05 -2.30 -34.74
C ASN A 23 28.89 -1.71 -35.56
N VAL A 24 27.80 -1.32 -34.91
CA VAL A 24 26.74 -0.55 -35.55
C VAL A 24 26.92 0.92 -35.16
N GLU A 25 27.65 1.63 -36.01
CA GLU A 25 27.63 3.09 -36.07
C GLU A 25 26.31 3.52 -36.72
N GLN A 26 25.26 3.79 -35.92
CA GLN A 26 24.24 4.82 -36.20
C GLN A 26 23.08 4.74 -35.20
N ASN A 27 22.54 5.92 -34.90
CA ASN A 27 21.43 6.18 -33.99
C ASN A 27 20.20 5.32 -34.29
N VAL A 28 19.94 4.29 -33.46
CA VAL A 28 18.64 3.61 -33.41
C VAL A 28 18.29 3.37 -31.95
N GLY A 29 17.27 4.06 -31.46
CA GLY A 29 16.76 3.89 -30.10
C GLY A 29 15.73 2.77 -30.03
N VAL A 30 15.85 1.86 -29.06
CA VAL A 30 14.78 0.90 -28.74
C VAL A 30 14.68 0.65 -27.23
N PHE A 31 13.43 0.68 -26.77
CA PHE A 31 12.93 0.37 -25.43
C PHE A 31 12.81 -1.16 -25.24
N ALA A 32 13.22 -1.68 -24.08
CA ALA A 32 12.70 -2.95 -23.58
C ALA A 32 11.48 -2.64 -22.70
N ALA A 33 10.28 -2.82 -23.23
CA ALA A 33 9.04 -2.87 -22.45
C ALA A 33 8.74 -4.35 -22.18
N GLY A 34 8.98 -4.80 -20.96
CA GLY A 34 8.30 -5.98 -20.40
C GLY A 34 7.04 -5.48 -19.69
N ASN A 35 5.93 -6.17 -19.85
CA ASN A 35 4.71 -5.87 -19.10
C ASN A 35 4.78 -6.62 -17.75
N PHE A 36 4.88 -5.89 -16.65
CA PHE A 36 4.49 -6.40 -15.32
C PHE A 36 3.04 -5.99 -15.06
N SER A 37 2.10 -6.79 -15.55
CA SER A 37 0.76 -6.84 -14.97
C SER A 37 0.80 -7.99 -13.96
N ASP A 38 0.93 -7.65 -12.68
CA ASP A 38 0.78 -8.49 -11.45
C ASP A 38 1.89 -8.22 -10.42
N TYR A 39 2.10 -6.94 -10.09
CA TYR A 39 2.73 -6.54 -8.82
C TYR A 39 1.71 -5.88 -7.91
N GLU A 40 0.61 -6.60 -7.67
CA GLU A 40 -0.10 -6.54 -6.39
C GLU A 40 -0.18 -7.97 -5.86
N LEU A 41 0.00 -8.13 -4.55
CA LEU A 41 0.01 -9.39 -3.81
C LEU A 41 1.28 -10.24 -3.94
N ASN A 42 2.34 -9.85 -3.22
CA ASN A 42 2.90 -10.70 -2.15
C ASN A 42 3.98 -9.95 -1.38
N ASN A 43 3.61 -9.53 -0.17
CA ASN A 43 4.46 -8.99 0.88
C ASN A 43 5.73 -9.83 1.12
N VAL A 44 6.86 -9.41 0.58
CA VAL A 44 8.17 -9.79 1.14
C VAL A 44 9.09 -8.59 1.05
N ARG A 45 9.23 -7.87 2.18
CA ARG A 45 10.34 -6.96 2.39
C ARG A 45 11.43 -7.78 3.08
N ASP A 46 12.47 -8.13 2.35
CA ASP A 46 13.69 -8.65 2.97
C ASP A 46 14.44 -7.47 3.59
N VAL A 47 14.58 -7.50 4.91
CA VAL A 47 15.06 -6.38 5.74
C VAL A 47 16.59 -6.26 5.65
N GLU A 48 17.28 -7.19 4.99
CA GLU A 48 18.75 -7.16 4.83
C GLU A 48 19.25 -6.64 3.47
N THR A 49 18.36 -6.30 2.52
CA THR A 49 18.77 -5.69 1.25
C THR A 49 18.62 -4.17 1.26
N ILE A 50 19.74 -3.45 1.31
CA ILE A 50 19.81 -2.00 1.05
C ILE A 50 19.46 -1.78 -0.43
N PRO A 51 18.34 -1.13 -0.78
CA PRO A 51 18.09 -0.73 -2.15
C PRO A 51 19.00 0.45 -2.48
N CYS A 52 19.77 0.38 -3.56
CA CYS A 52 20.27 1.59 -4.22
C CYS A 52 19.10 2.30 -4.93
N THR A 53 18.10 2.74 -4.17
CA THR A 53 17.18 3.80 -4.60
C THR A 53 18.01 5.07 -4.72
N LYS A 54 17.92 5.75 -5.87
CA LYS A 54 18.54 7.06 -6.14
C LYS A 54 18.74 7.88 -4.85
N PRO A 55 19.97 7.98 -4.32
CA PRO A 55 20.36 9.18 -3.63
C PRO A 55 20.57 10.24 -4.72
N PRO A 56 20.18 11.50 -4.52
CA PRO A 56 20.95 12.57 -5.14
C PRO A 56 22.40 12.33 -4.70
N ALA A 57 23.28 12.03 -5.66
CA ALA A 57 24.71 11.70 -5.49
C ALA A 57 25.18 10.23 -5.34
N ALA A 58 24.45 9.19 -5.79
CA ALA A 58 25.16 7.96 -6.21
C ALA A 58 25.73 8.16 -7.63
N ARG A 59 27.01 8.56 -7.72
CA ARG A 59 27.72 8.73 -9.00
C ARG A 59 27.65 7.40 -9.79
N PRO A 60 27.17 7.39 -11.05
CA PRO A 60 27.31 6.22 -11.94
C PRO A 60 28.77 5.80 -12.20
N HIS A 61 29.75 6.55 -11.69
CA HIS A 61 31.17 6.23 -11.70
C HIS A 61 31.66 5.31 -10.56
N CYS A 62 30.89 5.07 -9.48
CA CYS A 62 31.43 4.35 -8.31
C CYS A 62 31.52 2.82 -8.49
N ILE A 63 30.56 2.19 -9.15
CA ILE A 63 30.50 0.71 -9.28
C ILE A 63 31.61 0.17 -10.19
N PRO A 64 31.87 0.74 -11.39
CA PRO A 64 33.01 0.32 -12.20
C PRO A 64 34.36 0.60 -11.53
N THR A 65 34.43 1.58 -10.63
CA THR A 65 35.67 1.94 -9.92
C THR A 65 35.96 0.94 -8.79
N SER A 66 34.97 0.53 -8.00
CA SER A 66 35.15 -0.48 -6.92
C SER A 66 35.49 -1.87 -7.45
N LEU A 67 34.89 -2.29 -8.58
CA LEU A 67 35.25 -3.53 -9.26
C LEU A 67 36.63 -3.47 -9.91
N ARG A 68 37.06 -2.30 -10.42
CA ARG A 68 38.39 -2.11 -11.01
C ARG A 68 39.50 -1.96 -9.96
N SER A 69 39.19 -1.39 -8.80
CA SER A 69 40.12 -1.26 -7.68
C SER A 69 40.27 -2.57 -6.89
N GLY A 70 39.40 -3.56 -7.13
CA GLY A 70 39.39 -4.84 -6.43
C GLY A 70 38.81 -4.79 -5.02
N GLU A 71 38.21 -3.66 -4.63
CA GLU A 71 37.49 -3.51 -3.36
C GLU A 71 36.26 -4.43 -3.30
N SER A 72 35.58 -4.59 -4.44
CA SER A 72 34.50 -5.56 -4.63
C SER A 72 34.88 -6.57 -5.71
N LYS A 73 34.59 -7.85 -5.47
CA LYS A 73 34.82 -8.93 -6.46
C LYS A 73 33.67 -9.04 -7.47
N GLU A 74 32.46 -8.74 -7.04
CA GLU A 74 31.21 -8.77 -7.80
C GLU A 74 30.28 -7.67 -7.28
N ALA A 75 29.33 -7.21 -8.10
CA ALA A 75 28.33 -6.24 -7.70
C ALA A 75 26.95 -6.58 -8.29
N LEU A 76 25.89 -6.46 -7.49
CA LEU A 76 24.51 -6.53 -7.96
C LEU A 76 24.04 -5.12 -8.31
N VAL A 77 23.52 -4.95 -9.53
CA VAL A 77 22.95 -3.68 -10.01
C VAL A 77 21.49 -3.91 -10.32
N ALA A 78 20.63 -3.29 -9.52
CA ALA A 78 19.18 -3.34 -9.69
C ALA A 78 18.64 -2.02 -10.25
N GLY A 79 17.56 -2.09 -11.01
CA GLY A 79 16.81 -0.92 -11.46
C GLY A 79 15.34 -1.24 -11.63
N CYS A 80 14.47 -0.36 -11.14
CA CYS A 80 13.03 -0.46 -11.29
C CYS A 80 12.44 0.76 -12.02
N ARG A 81 11.36 0.52 -12.76
CA ARG A 81 10.54 1.54 -13.41
C ARG A 81 9.07 1.26 -13.10
N LEU A 82 8.50 2.10 -12.25
CA LEU A 82 7.09 2.15 -11.94
C LEU A 82 6.52 3.49 -12.43
N SER A 83 5.28 3.50 -12.87
CA SER A 83 4.56 4.62 -13.46
C SER A 83 3.38 4.99 -12.55
N LEU A 84 3.71 5.52 -11.37
CA LEU A 84 2.75 5.77 -10.29
C LEU A 84 1.93 7.07 -10.45
N VAL A 85 2.32 7.96 -11.37
CA VAL A 85 1.71 9.29 -11.54
C VAL A 85 1.02 9.39 -12.92
N PRO A 86 -0.25 9.83 -12.99
CA PRO A 86 -1.04 9.81 -14.22
C PRO A 86 -0.58 10.82 -15.29
N ASP A 87 0.13 11.88 -14.90
CA ASP A 87 0.46 13.02 -15.78
C ASP A 87 1.15 12.61 -17.10
N ILE A 88 2.03 11.60 -17.03
CA ILE A 88 2.74 11.12 -18.21
C ILE A 88 1.84 10.33 -19.16
N TRP A 89 0.81 9.65 -18.63
CA TRP A 89 -0.20 8.95 -19.43
C TRP A 89 -1.15 9.95 -20.09
N VAL A 90 -1.56 10.99 -19.36
CA VAL A 90 -2.39 12.07 -19.92
C VAL A 90 -1.65 12.77 -21.06
N SER A 91 -0.39 13.16 -20.86
CA SER A 91 0.42 13.81 -21.89
C SER A 91 0.61 12.95 -23.15
N MET A 92 0.85 11.65 -22.99
CA MET A 92 1.03 10.73 -24.11
C MET A 92 -0.28 10.42 -24.85
N SER A 93 -1.40 10.33 -24.11
CA SER A 93 -2.74 10.19 -24.69
C SER A 93 -3.12 11.42 -25.51
N MET A 94 -2.86 12.62 -24.98
CA MET A 94 -3.05 13.88 -25.72
C MET A 94 -2.16 13.99 -26.96
N SER A 95 -1.03 13.27 -26.99
CA SER A 95 -0.14 13.16 -28.14
C SER A 95 -0.51 12.02 -29.09
N GLN A 96 -1.64 11.34 -28.87
CA GLN A 96 -2.13 10.19 -29.65
C GLN A 96 -1.09 9.08 -29.80
N LEU A 97 -0.25 8.89 -28.77
CA LEU A 97 0.80 7.86 -28.79
C LEU A 97 0.28 6.46 -28.43
N PHE A 98 -0.88 6.37 -27.79
CA PHE A 98 -1.53 5.09 -27.47
C PHE A 98 -2.48 4.66 -28.57
N ASN A 99 -2.70 3.36 -28.70
CA ASN A 99 -3.79 2.82 -29.49
C ASN A 99 -5.09 2.76 -28.66
N ASP A 100 -6.21 2.58 -29.36
CA ASP A 100 -7.54 2.53 -28.75
C ASP A 100 -7.71 1.38 -27.74
N GLU A 101 -6.90 0.33 -27.87
CA GLU A 101 -6.93 -0.83 -26.97
C GLU A 101 -6.03 -0.67 -25.72
N GLY A 102 -5.19 0.37 -25.66
CA GLY A 102 -4.26 0.61 -24.55
C GLY A 102 -3.23 -0.50 -24.34
N LYS A 103 -2.98 -1.34 -25.35
CA LYS A 103 -2.11 -2.53 -25.27
C LYS A 103 -1.06 -2.53 -26.37
N THR A 104 0.11 -3.10 -26.10
CA THR A 104 1.12 -3.34 -27.14
C THR A 104 1.04 -4.79 -27.63
N PHE A 105 1.01 -4.97 -28.94
CA PHE A 105 0.97 -6.26 -29.62
C PHE A 105 2.30 -6.50 -30.36
N PRO A 106 3.41 -6.75 -29.65
CA PRO A 106 4.72 -6.84 -30.30
C PRO A 106 4.74 -7.99 -31.31
N PHE A 107 5.09 -7.70 -32.57
CA PHE A 107 5.26 -8.67 -33.66
C PHE A 107 3.98 -9.45 -34.03
N ASP A 108 2.81 -8.90 -33.74
CA ASP A 108 1.49 -9.46 -34.03
C ASP A 108 0.76 -8.59 -35.06
N GLU A 109 -0.08 -9.19 -35.91
CA GLU A 109 -0.83 -8.47 -36.97
C GLU A 109 -1.78 -7.38 -36.42
N ARG A 110 -2.16 -7.48 -35.14
CA ARG A 110 -2.95 -6.47 -34.42
C ARG A 110 -2.16 -5.20 -34.08
N ALA A 111 -0.83 -5.18 -34.20
CA ALA A 111 -0.04 -3.97 -34.02
C ALA A 111 -0.18 -3.03 -35.23
N THR A 112 -1.34 -2.38 -35.33
CA THR A 112 -1.66 -1.40 -36.37
C THR A 112 -1.08 -0.02 -36.04
N SER A 113 -0.99 0.35 -34.75
CA SER A 113 -0.27 1.52 -34.24
C SER A 113 -0.17 1.48 -32.70
N GLY A 114 0.63 2.38 -32.12
CA GLY A 114 0.65 2.65 -30.67
C GLY A 114 1.90 2.20 -29.92
N PHE A 115 2.30 3.00 -28.94
CA PHE A 115 3.41 2.77 -28.02
C PHE A 115 2.87 2.65 -26.60
N ALA A 116 3.04 1.51 -25.92
CA ALA A 116 2.76 1.42 -24.50
C ALA A 116 4.06 1.33 -23.68
N ARG A 117 4.08 2.02 -22.55
CA ARG A 117 5.17 1.89 -21.58
C ARG A 117 4.88 0.72 -20.66
N GLY A 118 5.83 -0.22 -20.61
CA GLY A 118 5.86 -1.26 -19.58
C GLY A 118 6.45 -0.74 -18.28
N GLU A 119 5.99 -1.30 -17.18
CA GLU A 119 6.68 -1.26 -15.88
C GLU A 119 7.58 -2.47 -15.74
N GLY A 120 8.64 -2.35 -14.96
CA GLY A 120 9.51 -3.50 -14.72
C GLY A 120 10.63 -3.23 -13.74
N SER A 121 11.17 -4.31 -13.21
CA SER A 121 12.39 -4.30 -12.42
C SER A 121 13.37 -5.31 -13.00
N GLY A 122 14.65 -5.02 -12.91
CA GLY A 122 15.72 -5.90 -13.37
C GLY A 122 16.91 -5.82 -12.44
N VAL A 123 17.60 -6.96 -12.29
CA VAL A 123 18.86 -7.05 -11.56
C VAL A 123 19.89 -7.72 -12.45
N VAL A 124 21.09 -7.15 -12.53
CA VAL A 124 22.24 -7.74 -13.23
C VAL A 124 23.40 -7.88 -12.26
N ILE A 125 24.20 -8.91 -12.46
CA ILE A 125 25.46 -9.09 -11.74
C ILE A 125 26.58 -8.55 -12.61
N LEU A 126 27.40 -7.67 -12.05
CA LEU A 126 28.62 -7.15 -12.64
C LEU A 126 29.82 -7.83 -12.01
N LYS A 127 30.72 -8.30 -12.87
CA LYS A 127 31.95 -8.98 -12.48
C LYS A 127 33.08 -8.56 -13.42
N PRO A 128 34.33 -8.46 -12.94
CA PRO A 128 35.48 -8.28 -13.83
C PRO A 128 35.51 -9.39 -14.89
N LEU A 129 35.71 -9.01 -16.16
CA LEU A 129 35.58 -9.95 -17.29
C LEU A 129 36.55 -11.14 -17.16
N ASP A 130 37.76 -10.90 -16.69
CA ASP A 130 38.75 -11.93 -16.44
C ASP A 130 38.28 -12.92 -15.37
N ALA A 131 37.59 -12.46 -14.33
CA ALA A 131 37.02 -13.31 -13.30
C ALA A 131 35.83 -14.12 -13.84
N ALA A 132 34.91 -13.49 -14.56
CA ALA A 132 33.78 -14.19 -15.18
C ALA A 132 34.24 -15.29 -16.15
N LEU A 133 35.30 -15.04 -16.95
CA LEU A 133 35.87 -16.03 -17.85
C LEU A 133 36.58 -17.17 -17.12
N ARG A 134 37.32 -16.88 -16.04
CA ARG A 134 37.93 -17.93 -15.19
C ARG A 134 36.87 -18.84 -14.57
N ASP A 135 35.79 -18.25 -14.09
CA ASP A 135 34.73 -18.94 -13.37
C ASP A 135 33.71 -19.60 -14.32
N LYS A 136 33.87 -19.41 -15.63
CA LYS A 136 32.99 -19.90 -16.70
C LYS A 136 31.54 -19.39 -16.59
N ASP A 137 31.39 -18.17 -16.07
CA ASP A 137 30.09 -17.51 -15.98
C ASP A 137 29.57 -17.15 -17.40
N PRO A 138 28.25 -17.21 -17.63
CA PRO A 138 27.66 -16.76 -18.89
C PRO A 138 27.76 -15.23 -19.02
N VAL A 139 28.70 -14.76 -19.84
CA VAL A 139 28.90 -13.32 -20.10
C VAL A 139 27.88 -12.81 -21.12
N ARG A 140 26.92 -12.01 -20.67
CA ARG A 140 25.86 -11.44 -21.53
C ARG A 140 26.26 -10.14 -22.22
N ALA A 141 27.10 -9.32 -21.57
CA ALA A 141 27.59 -8.05 -22.11
C ALA A 141 28.88 -7.62 -21.38
N VAL A 142 29.70 -6.78 -22.02
CA VAL A 142 30.93 -6.22 -21.43
C VAL A 142 30.83 -4.70 -21.37
N ILE A 143 30.99 -4.12 -20.18
CA ILE A 143 30.95 -2.67 -19.96
C ILE A 143 32.34 -2.08 -20.24
N THR A 144 32.51 -1.45 -21.40
CA THR A 144 33.80 -0.90 -21.86
C THR A 144 34.09 0.52 -21.35
N GLY A 145 33.14 1.14 -20.63
CA GLY A 145 33.33 2.44 -19.96
C GLY A 145 33.32 3.68 -20.88
N LYS A 146 33.01 3.53 -22.17
CA LYS A 146 33.04 4.63 -23.14
C LYS A 146 31.72 5.38 -23.35
N SER A 147 30.64 4.98 -22.68
CA SER A 147 29.32 5.58 -22.87
C SER A 147 28.60 5.81 -21.53
N MET A 148 28.31 7.07 -21.21
CA MET A 148 27.19 7.42 -20.34
C MET A 148 25.92 7.30 -21.18
N GLY A 149 25.23 6.17 -21.08
CA GLY A 149 24.06 5.90 -21.93
C GLY A 149 23.28 4.67 -21.49
N LYS A 150 22.09 4.50 -22.07
CA LYS A 150 21.23 3.33 -21.85
C LYS A 150 21.89 2.09 -22.47
N ILE A 151 21.89 0.98 -21.75
CA ILE A 151 22.32 -0.32 -22.28
C ILE A 151 21.16 -0.91 -23.07
N VAL A 152 21.43 -1.36 -24.30
CA VAL A 152 20.46 -1.99 -25.20
C VAL A 152 20.77 -3.49 -25.24
N VAL A 153 19.76 -4.31 -24.95
CA VAL A 153 19.83 -5.77 -25.12
C VAL A 153 19.04 -6.11 -26.37
N VAL A 154 19.70 -6.69 -27.38
CA VAL A 154 19.08 -7.11 -28.63
C VAL A 154 19.00 -8.63 -28.64
N PRO A 155 17.80 -9.23 -28.58
CA PRO A 155 17.65 -10.67 -28.73
C PRO A 155 17.93 -11.08 -30.19
N ASN A 156 18.65 -12.17 -30.39
CA ASN A 156 18.91 -12.78 -31.69
C ASN A 156 17.97 -13.97 -31.95
N GLU A 157 17.90 -14.40 -33.21
CA GLU A 157 17.23 -15.65 -33.59
C GLU A 157 17.81 -16.82 -32.78
N GLY A 158 16.97 -17.46 -31.94
CA GLY A 158 17.38 -18.54 -31.03
C GLY A 158 17.51 -18.15 -29.56
N ASP A 159 17.46 -16.86 -29.22
CA ASP A 159 17.45 -16.41 -27.82
C ASP A 159 16.12 -16.80 -27.14
N GLN A 160 16.23 -17.51 -26.02
CA GLN A 160 15.10 -17.95 -25.22
C GLN A 160 14.89 -16.95 -24.06
N ALA A 161 13.83 -16.14 -24.13
CA ALA A 161 13.37 -15.38 -22.99
C ALA A 161 12.50 -16.28 -22.10
N LYS A 162 12.86 -16.44 -20.83
CA LYS A 162 12.03 -17.19 -19.88
C LYS A 162 10.79 -16.37 -19.56
N ALA A 163 9.72 -16.56 -20.33
CA ALA A 163 8.42 -16.03 -20.00
C ALA A 163 7.98 -16.71 -18.69
N VAL A 164 7.92 -15.94 -17.60
CA VAL A 164 7.27 -16.41 -16.39
C VAL A 164 5.79 -16.50 -16.77
N ALA A 165 5.27 -17.73 -16.90
CA ALA A 165 3.84 -17.91 -17.00
C ALA A 165 3.20 -17.14 -15.83
N PRO A 166 2.11 -16.38 -16.03
CA PRO A 166 1.39 -15.79 -14.92
C PRO A 166 1.20 -16.91 -13.90
N LYS A 167 1.61 -16.69 -12.65
CA LYS A 167 1.24 -17.65 -11.60
C LYS A 167 -0.27 -17.68 -11.65
N THR A 168 -0.84 -18.73 -12.25
CA THR A 168 -2.28 -18.99 -12.19
C THR A 168 -2.63 -18.84 -10.74
N SER A 169 -3.57 -17.94 -10.44
CA SER A 169 -3.96 -17.66 -9.06
C SER A 169 -4.14 -19.00 -8.37
N SER A 170 -3.49 -19.18 -7.21
CA SER A 170 -3.67 -20.40 -6.43
C SER A 170 -5.18 -20.56 -6.21
N THR A 171 -5.76 -21.61 -6.80
CA THR A 171 -7.16 -21.98 -6.58
C THR A 171 -7.30 -22.36 -5.11
N LEU A 172 -7.71 -21.38 -4.30
CA LEU A 172 -7.90 -21.51 -2.87
C LEU A 172 -9.29 -22.08 -2.57
N LEU A 173 -10.26 -21.78 -3.43
CA LEU A 173 -11.65 -22.13 -3.26
C LEU A 173 -12.06 -23.20 -4.26
N ARG A 174 -12.84 -24.16 -3.77
CA ARG A 174 -13.36 -25.28 -4.52
C ARG A 174 -14.44 -24.82 -5.51
N PRO A 175 -14.35 -25.22 -6.79
CA PRO A 175 -15.37 -24.87 -7.78
C PRO A 175 -16.68 -25.65 -7.59
N ASP A 176 -16.64 -26.80 -6.93
CA ASP A 176 -17.77 -27.68 -6.63
C ASP A 176 -18.39 -27.42 -5.25
N ALA A 177 -18.19 -26.22 -4.70
CA ALA A 177 -18.72 -25.80 -3.40
C ALA A 177 -19.55 -24.51 -3.51
N SER A 178 -20.39 -24.28 -2.50
CA SER A 178 -21.17 -23.06 -2.31
C SER A 178 -20.65 -22.24 -1.12
N TYR A 179 -20.59 -20.93 -1.32
CA TYR A 179 -20.11 -19.97 -0.32
C TYR A 179 -21.16 -18.93 0.03
N ILE A 180 -21.49 -18.81 1.31
CA ILE A 180 -22.50 -17.87 1.81
C ILE A 180 -21.82 -16.57 2.25
N LEU A 181 -22.26 -15.43 1.69
CA LEU A 181 -21.83 -14.09 2.09
C LEU A 181 -23.00 -13.32 2.71
N ILE A 182 -23.03 -13.24 4.04
CA ILE A 182 -23.98 -12.40 4.76
C ILE A 182 -23.52 -10.96 4.68
N GLY A 183 -24.38 -10.06 4.20
CA GLY A 183 -23.96 -8.69 3.86
C GLY A 183 -23.26 -8.59 2.50
N GLY A 184 -23.31 -9.66 1.70
CA GLY A 184 -22.66 -9.77 0.39
C GLY A 184 -23.12 -8.73 -0.65
N THR A 185 -24.29 -8.11 -0.44
CA THR A 185 -24.81 -7.07 -1.34
C THR A 185 -24.16 -5.69 -1.11
N GLY A 186 -23.52 -5.46 0.04
CA GLY A 186 -22.84 -4.20 0.36
C GLY A 186 -21.51 -4.02 -0.40
N GLY A 187 -20.92 -2.81 -0.33
CA GLY A 187 -19.67 -2.48 -1.03
C GLY A 187 -18.56 -3.50 -0.82
N LEU A 188 -18.17 -3.72 0.44
CA LEU A 188 -17.14 -4.70 0.80
C LEU A 188 -17.54 -6.12 0.41
N GLY A 189 -18.80 -6.52 0.64
CA GLY A 189 -19.29 -7.86 0.30
C GLY A 189 -19.16 -8.19 -1.20
N ARG A 190 -19.44 -7.22 -2.08
CA ARG A 190 -19.26 -7.39 -3.53
C ARG A 190 -17.80 -7.54 -3.93
N SER A 191 -16.90 -6.78 -3.30
CA SER A 191 -15.46 -6.89 -3.54
C SER A 191 -14.90 -8.22 -3.06
N ILE A 192 -15.38 -8.71 -1.91
CA ILE A 192 -15.06 -10.06 -1.43
C ILE A 192 -15.56 -11.12 -2.42
N ALA A 193 -16.79 -11.01 -2.93
CA ALA A 193 -17.31 -11.96 -3.92
C ALA A 193 -16.45 -11.99 -5.20
N LYS A 194 -16.02 -10.82 -5.69
CA LYS A 194 -15.10 -10.71 -6.85
C LYS A 194 -13.74 -11.33 -6.55
N TRP A 195 -13.20 -11.11 -5.35
CA TRP A 195 -11.95 -11.74 -4.91
C TRP A 195 -12.10 -13.26 -4.80
N MET A 196 -13.18 -13.77 -4.21
CA MET A 196 -13.42 -15.21 -4.09
C MET A 196 -13.53 -15.88 -5.47
N SER A 197 -14.19 -15.23 -6.43
CA SER A 197 -14.25 -15.69 -7.82
C SER A 197 -12.86 -15.85 -8.43
N SER A 198 -11.96 -14.86 -8.24
CA SER A 198 -10.58 -14.95 -8.73
C SER A 198 -9.74 -16.01 -8.03
N LYS A 199 -10.21 -16.53 -6.89
CA LYS A 199 -9.61 -17.62 -6.11
C LYS A 199 -10.26 -18.98 -6.33
N GLY A 200 -11.20 -19.10 -7.28
CA GLY A 200 -11.76 -20.38 -7.72
C GLY A 200 -13.22 -20.62 -7.34
N ALA A 201 -13.85 -19.74 -6.55
CA ALA A 201 -15.25 -19.91 -6.17
C ALA A 201 -16.17 -19.79 -7.39
N LYS A 202 -16.97 -20.83 -7.65
CA LYS A 202 -17.96 -20.84 -8.74
C LYS A 202 -19.40 -20.67 -8.29
N ASN A 203 -19.73 -20.90 -7.03
CA ASN A 203 -21.09 -20.71 -6.50
C ASN A 203 -21.05 -19.81 -5.27
N ILE A 204 -21.52 -18.58 -5.39
CA ILE A 204 -21.53 -17.60 -4.31
C ILE A 204 -22.97 -17.16 -4.05
N VAL A 205 -23.41 -17.26 -2.80
CA VAL A 205 -24.75 -16.89 -2.35
C VAL A 205 -24.66 -15.61 -1.54
N LEU A 206 -25.12 -14.50 -2.12
CA LEU A 206 -25.21 -13.21 -1.43
C LEU A 206 -26.52 -13.16 -0.64
N VAL A 207 -26.40 -12.99 0.66
CA VAL A 207 -27.55 -13.00 1.56
C VAL A 207 -27.78 -11.61 2.13
N SER A 208 -29.03 -11.16 2.05
CA SER A 208 -29.52 -9.95 2.69
C SER A 208 -30.99 -10.11 3.08
N ARG A 209 -31.50 -9.26 3.98
CA ARG A 209 -32.90 -9.34 4.44
C ARG A 209 -33.94 -9.19 3.32
N ARG A 210 -33.61 -8.52 2.21
CA ARG A 210 -34.58 -8.17 1.14
C ARG A 210 -34.27 -8.79 -0.22
N ALA A 211 -33.15 -9.50 -0.36
CA ALA A 211 -32.63 -9.99 -1.66
C ALA A 211 -32.63 -8.94 -2.79
N ALA A 212 -32.42 -7.67 -2.46
CA ALA A 212 -32.49 -6.61 -3.47
C ALA A 212 -31.32 -6.74 -4.45
N VAL A 213 -31.65 -6.89 -5.74
CA VAL A 213 -30.69 -6.80 -6.84
C VAL A 213 -30.74 -5.39 -7.39
N ASP A 214 -29.96 -4.50 -6.79
CA ASP A 214 -29.72 -3.16 -7.32
C ASP A 214 -28.75 -3.20 -8.51
N ASP A 215 -28.51 -2.05 -9.14
CA ASP A 215 -27.63 -1.95 -10.30
C ASP A 215 -26.19 -2.35 -9.99
N LYS A 216 -25.72 -2.16 -8.74
CA LYS A 216 -24.37 -2.54 -8.32
C LYS A 216 -24.24 -4.07 -8.21
N VAL A 217 -25.25 -4.76 -7.67
CA VAL A 217 -25.30 -6.21 -7.59
C VAL A 217 -25.49 -6.81 -8.99
N ARG A 218 -26.32 -6.21 -9.84
CA ARG A 218 -26.47 -6.64 -11.25
C ARG A 218 -25.15 -6.55 -12.01
N ALA A 219 -24.42 -5.43 -11.88
CA ALA A 219 -23.10 -5.27 -12.50
C ALA A 219 -22.10 -6.34 -12.02
N LEU A 220 -22.15 -6.74 -10.74
CA LEU A 220 -21.33 -7.85 -10.23
C LEU A 220 -21.71 -9.18 -10.90
N ILE A 221 -23.00 -9.49 -11.02
CA ILE A 221 -23.49 -10.71 -11.68
C ILE A 221 -23.05 -10.73 -13.15
N ASP A 222 -23.23 -9.63 -13.87
CA ASP A 222 -22.87 -9.48 -15.28
C ASP A 222 -21.36 -9.61 -15.51
N THR A 223 -20.55 -9.15 -14.55
CA THR A 223 -19.08 -9.28 -14.60
C THR A 223 -18.62 -10.72 -14.38
N LEU A 224 -19.26 -11.46 -13.47
CA LEU A 224 -18.78 -12.76 -13.00
C LEU A 224 -19.39 -13.96 -13.73
N THR A 225 -20.59 -13.82 -14.28
CA THR A 225 -21.29 -14.89 -15.01
C THR A 225 -20.48 -15.37 -16.24
N PRO A 226 -19.89 -14.50 -17.09
CA PRO A 226 -19.02 -14.92 -18.19
C PRO A 226 -17.78 -15.70 -17.74
N LEU A 227 -17.36 -15.57 -16.48
CA LEU A 227 -16.24 -16.31 -15.88
C LEU A 227 -16.68 -17.67 -15.30
N GLY A 228 -17.93 -18.08 -15.56
CA GLY A 228 -18.52 -19.31 -15.07
C GLY A 228 -18.88 -19.28 -13.59
N VAL A 229 -19.03 -18.10 -13.00
CA VAL A 229 -19.43 -17.95 -11.59
C VAL A 229 -20.91 -17.68 -11.49
N ARG A 230 -21.61 -18.56 -10.76
CA ARG A 230 -23.01 -18.42 -10.40
C ARG A 230 -23.15 -17.61 -9.12
N ILE A 231 -23.60 -16.37 -9.25
CA ILE A 231 -24.04 -15.55 -8.12
C ILE A 231 -25.54 -15.76 -7.91
N VAL A 232 -25.95 -16.13 -6.71
CA VAL A 232 -27.36 -16.22 -6.30
C VAL A 232 -27.62 -15.22 -5.18
N VAL A 233 -28.68 -14.43 -5.28
CA VAL A 233 -29.08 -13.49 -4.23
C VAL A 233 -30.29 -14.06 -3.51
N LYS A 234 -30.19 -14.25 -2.19
CA LYS A 234 -31.25 -14.86 -1.36
C LYS A 234 -31.71 -13.94 -0.24
N ALA A 235 -33.00 -14.01 0.07
CA ALA A 235 -33.62 -13.25 1.15
C ALA A 235 -33.54 -14.10 2.41
N CYS A 236 -32.86 -13.62 3.44
CA CYS A 236 -32.84 -14.30 4.73
C CYS A 236 -32.58 -13.27 5.82
N ASP A 237 -33.39 -13.37 6.87
CA ASP A 237 -33.11 -12.67 8.12
C ASP A 237 -32.32 -13.59 9.04
N VAL A 238 -31.01 -13.38 9.10
CA VAL A 238 -30.09 -14.25 9.86
C VAL A 238 -30.39 -14.24 11.35
N THR A 239 -31.13 -13.26 11.87
CA THR A 239 -31.54 -13.23 13.28
C THR A 239 -32.69 -14.20 13.59
N SER A 240 -33.33 -14.77 12.58
CA SER A 240 -34.36 -15.80 12.72
C SER A 240 -33.81 -17.18 12.38
N GLN A 241 -33.83 -18.10 13.35
CA GLN A 241 -33.41 -19.49 13.16
C GLN A 241 -34.20 -20.17 12.03
N GLU A 242 -35.51 -19.98 11.99
CA GLU A 242 -36.39 -20.53 10.93
C GLU A 242 -35.99 -20.01 9.55
N SER A 243 -35.68 -18.72 9.42
CA SER A 243 -35.26 -18.14 8.14
C SER A 243 -33.92 -18.71 7.65
N VAL A 244 -32.98 -18.96 8.57
CA VAL A 244 -31.69 -19.59 8.26
C VAL A 244 -31.87 -21.06 7.86
N GLU A 245 -32.73 -21.79 8.57
CA GLU A 245 -33.09 -23.17 8.23
C GLU A 245 -33.73 -23.28 6.86
N THR A 246 -34.70 -22.42 6.52
CA THR A 246 -35.31 -22.39 5.19
C THR A 246 -34.28 -22.09 4.10
N LEU A 247 -33.39 -21.11 4.32
CA LEU A 247 -32.32 -20.79 3.38
C LEU A 247 -31.43 -22.02 3.10
N VAL A 248 -30.91 -22.63 4.16
CA VAL A 248 -29.93 -23.73 4.04
C VAL A 248 -30.60 -25.01 3.56
N ASN A 249 -31.71 -25.38 4.19
CA ASN A 249 -32.33 -26.68 3.99
C ASN A 249 -33.23 -26.70 2.77
N GLU A 250 -33.83 -25.61 2.33
CA GLU A 250 -34.79 -25.58 1.22
C GLU A 250 -34.27 -24.83 0.00
N GLU A 251 -33.83 -23.58 0.19
CA GLU A 251 -33.50 -22.70 -0.92
C GLU A 251 -32.14 -22.97 -1.59
N MET A 252 -31.26 -23.70 -0.89
CA MET A 252 -29.92 -24.06 -1.35
C MET A 252 -29.79 -25.54 -1.75
N LYS A 253 -30.88 -26.32 -1.76
CA LYS A 253 -30.85 -27.76 -2.12
C LYS A 253 -30.27 -28.04 -3.51
N ASP A 254 -30.49 -27.15 -4.46
CA ASP A 254 -30.04 -27.30 -5.85
C ASP A 254 -28.61 -26.77 -6.11
N LEU A 255 -27.92 -26.32 -5.05
CA LEU A 255 -26.55 -25.85 -5.11
C LEU A 255 -25.58 -26.91 -4.59
N PRO A 256 -24.29 -26.84 -4.96
CA PRO A 256 -23.29 -27.71 -4.36
C PRO A 256 -23.18 -27.51 -2.84
N PRO A 257 -22.53 -28.45 -2.11
CA PRO A 257 -22.42 -28.40 -0.65
C PRO A 257 -21.91 -27.05 -0.14
N ILE A 258 -22.44 -26.62 1.02
CA ILE A 258 -21.99 -25.39 1.67
C ILE A 258 -20.66 -25.67 2.35
N CYS A 259 -19.61 -24.98 1.92
CA CYS A 259 -18.26 -25.20 2.41
C CYS A 259 -17.60 -23.94 2.98
N GLY A 260 -18.27 -22.78 2.93
CA GLY A 260 -17.73 -21.60 3.58
C GLY A 260 -18.77 -20.52 3.83
N VAL A 261 -18.56 -19.79 4.92
CA VAL A 261 -19.42 -18.69 5.33
C VAL A 261 -18.57 -17.47 5.63
N ILE A 262 -18.94 -16.32 5.08
CA ILE A 262 -18.44 -15.01 5.51
C ILE A 262 -19.60 -14.24 6.12
N HIS A 263 -19.50 -13.99 7.43
CA HIS A 263 -20.48 -13.25 8.19
C HIS A 263 -20.09 -11.77 8.30
N GLY A 264 -20.64 -10.95 7.41
CA GLY A 264 -20.43 -9.51 7.34
C GLY A 264 -21.70 -8.70 7.63
N ALA A 265 -22.65 -9.24 8.40
CA ALA A 265 -23.85 -8.50 8.78
C ALA A 265 -23.48 -7.26 9.60
N MET A 266 -24.09 -6.12 9.25
CA MET A 266 -23.86 -4.85 9.95
C MET A 266 -25.15 -4.05 10.06
N VAL A 267 -25.48 -3.66 11.30
CA VAL A 267 -26.49 -2.67 11.64
C VAL A 267 -25.83 -1.68 12.60
N LEU A 268 -25.95 -0.39 12.32
CA LEU A 268 -25.39 0.67 13.18
C LEU A 268 -26.51 1.57 13.69
N ARG A 269 -26.48 1.88 14.99
CA ARG A 269 -27.29 2.89 15.65
C ARG A 269 -26.39 3.62 16.64
N ASP A 270 -25.66 4.62 16.13
CA ASP A 270 -24.64 5.31 16.93
C ASP A 270 -25.28 6.30 17.89
N MET A 271 -25.07 6.09 19.19
CA MET A 271 -25.55 6.95 20.28
C MET A 271 -24.79 6.69 21.58
N LEU A 272 -24.69 7.70 22.44
CA LEU A 272 -24.11 7.51 23.77
C LEU A 272 -24.92 6.46 24.55
N PHE A 273 -24.21 5.64 25.33
CA PHE A 273 -24.82 4.52 26.06
C PHE A 273 -25.95 4.98 27.00
N GLU A 274 -25.82 6.15 27.62
CA GLU A 274 -26.86 6.77 28.46
C GLU A 274 -28.19 7.04 27.75
N ASN A 275 -28.15 7.19 26.42
CA ASN A 275 -29.32 7.44 25.58
C ASN A 275 -29.78 6.19 24.83
N MET A 276 -29.11 5.05 25.03
CA MET A 276 -29.38 3.82 24.30
C MET A 276 -30.53 3.04 24.92
N SER A 277 -31.59 2.83 24.15
CA SER A 277 -32.68 1.95 24.56
C SER A 277 -32.28 0.47 24.42
N LEU A 278 -33.01 -0.41 25.12
CA LEU A 278 -32.85 -1.85 24.93
C LEU A 278 -33.14 -2.26 23.49
N GLU A 279 -34.12 -1.62 22.83
CA GLU A 279 -34.44 -1.88 21.43
C GLU A 279 -33.27 -1.55 20.51
N ASP A 280 -32.60 -0.40 20.74
CA ASP A 280 -31.44 0.01 19.95
C ASP A 280 -30.27 -0.96 20.12
N PHE A 281 -30.00 -1.36 21.35
CA PHE A 281 -28.96 -2.35 21.65
C PHE A 281 -29.24 -3.68 20.93
N THR A 282 -30.48 -4.16 21.07
CA THR A 282 -30.97 -5.42 20.53
C THR A 282 -30.92 -5.44 19.00
N ALA A 283 -31.36 -4.36 18.35
CA ALA A 283 -31.36 -4.22 16.90
C ALA A 283 -29.95 -4.24 16.29
N VAL A 284 -28.94 -3.71 17.00
CA VAL A 284 -27.54 -3.76 16.58
C VAL A 284 -26.94 -5.13 16.86
N ALA A 285 -27.08 -5.63 18.09
CA ALA A 285 -26.42 -6.84 18.55
C ALA A 285 -26.90 -8.10 17.83
N HIS A 286 -28.21 -8.29 17.65
CA HIS A 286 -28.76 -9.52 17.08
C HIS A 286 -28.20 -9.86 15.69
N SER A 287 -27.92 -8.84 14.86
CA SER A 287 -27.41 -9.06 13.50
C SER A 287 -26.11 -9.87 13.48
N LYS A 288 -25.28 -9.73 14.52
CA LYS A 288 -24.02 -10.45 14.69
C LYS A 288 -24.15 -11.63 15.66
N VAL A 289 -24.87 -11.44 16.77
CA VAL A 289 -25.00 -12.45 17.83
C VAL A 289 -25.87 -13.62 17.35
N GLU A 290 -27.17 -13.39 17.18
CA GLU A 290 -28.11 -14.40 16.69
C GLU A 290 -27.74 -14.83 15.27
N GLY A 291 -27.32 -13.88 14.43
CA GLY A 291 -26.87 -14.16 13.07
C GLY A 291 -25.77 -15.23 13.01
N ALA A 292 -24.72 -15.10 13.82
CA ALA A 292 -23.65 -16.09 13.87
C ALA A 292 -24.09 -17.38 14.58
N TRP A 293 -24.88 -17.28 15.65
CA TRP A 293 -25.36 -18.43 16.41
C TRP A 293 -26.28 -19.34 15.60
N ASN A 294 -27.25 -18.76 14.89
CA ASN A 294 -28.19 -19.48 14.04
C ASN A 294 -27.47 -20.19 12.89
N LEU A 295 -26.55 -19.48 12.20
CA LEU A 295 -25.71 -20.08 11.17
C LEU A 295 -24.86 -21.25 11.71
N HIS A 296 -24.30 -21.11 12.91
CA HIS A 296 -23.53 -22.18 13.53
C HIS A 296 -24.38 -23.42 13.80
N ASN A 297 -25.57 -23.25 14.38
CA ASN A 297 -26.44 -24.37 14.73
C ASN A 297 -26.92 -25.10 13.48
N THR A 298 -27.34 -24.35 12.46
CA THR A 298 -27.86 -24.93 11.20
C THR A 298 -26.74 -25.59 10.38
N LEU A 299 -25.52 -25.05 10.39
CA LEU A 299 -24.40 -25.56 9.59
C LEU A 299 -23.43 -26.45 10.38
N MET A 300 -23.76 -26.86 11.61
CA MET A 300 -22.86 -27.60 12.49
C MET A 300 -22.34 -28.90 11.87
N ASN A 301 -23.19 -29.58 11.09
CA ASN A 301 -22.86 -30.82 10.40
C ASN A 301 -22.46 -30.62 8.92
N SER A 302 -22.36 -29.36 8.46
CA SER A 302 -21.92 -29.06 7.10
C SER A 302 -20.40 -29.17 6.97
N PRO A 303 -19.87 -29.61 5.81
CA PRO A 303 -18.43 -29.74 5.58
C PRO A 303 -17.80 -28.37 5.28
N LEU A 304 -17.85 -27.48 6.27
CA LEU A 304 -17.26 -26.15 6.17
C LEU A 304 -15.73 -26.26 6.18
N ASP A 305 -15.10 -25.67 5.18
CA ASP A 305 -13.67 -25.42 5.13
C ASP A 305 -13.32 -24.20 6.00
N PHE A 306 -14.21 -23.19 6.04
CA PHE A 306 -14.01 -21.97 6.83
C PHE A 306 -15.33 -21.35 7.32
N LEU A 307 -15.23 -20.61 8.43
CA LEU A 307 -16.21 -19.59 8.82
C LEU A 307 -15.46 -18.32 9.19
N LEU A 308 -15.65 -17.25 8.41
CA LEU A 308 -15.02 -15.97 8.63
C LEU A 308 -16.03 -14.97 9.20
N ALA A 309 -15.79 -14.48 10.41
CA ALA A 309 -16.55 -13.39 11.02
C ALA A 309 -15.84 -12.05 10.77
N LEU A 310 -16.50 -11.13 10.06
CA LEU A 310 -16.02 -9.75 9.97
C LEU A 310 -16.45 -8.99 11.22
N SER A 311 -15.55 -8.94 12.19
CA SER A 311 -15.69 -8.23 13.46
C SER A 311 -15.22 -6.77 13.30
N SER A 312 -14.99 -6.07 14.40
CA SER A 312 -14.47 -4.71 14.38
C SER A 312 -13.57 -4.43 15.56
N VAL A 313 -12.54 -3.63 15.32
CA VAL A 313 -11.65 -3.10 16.35
C VAL A 313 -12.39 -2.37 17.48
N ALA A 314 -13.61 -1.88 17.22
CA ALA A 314 -14.50 -1.33 18.24
C ALA A 314 -14.82 -2.34 19.36
N GLY A 315 -14.87 -3.65 19.08
CA GLY A 315 -15.02 -4.70 20.10
C GLY A 315 -13.81 -4.83 21.03
N ILE A 316 -12.65 -4.33 20.60
CA ILE A 316 -11.39 -4.41 21.36
C ILE A 316 -11.16 -3.14 22.17
N ILE A 317 -11.15 -1.98 21.50
CA ILE A 317 -10.80 -0.70 22.10
C ILE A 317 -12.01 0.17 22.46
N GLY A 318 -13.21 -0.25 22.05
CA GLY A 318 -14.42 0.59 22.13
C GLY A 318 -14.43 1.69 21.06
N ASN A 319 -15.61 2.23 20.82
CA ASN A 319 -15.75 3.47 20.07
C ASN A 319 -16.90 4.31 20.64
N ARG A 320 -16.73 5.65 20.63
CA ARG A 320 -17.71 6.56 21.21
C ARG A 320 -19.02 6.43 20.43
N GLY A 321 -20.10 6.16 21.17
CA GLY A 321 -21.44 6.00 20.60
C GLY A 321 -21.74 4.59 20.04
N GLN A 322 -20.82 3.63 20.16
CA GLN A 322 -20.94 2.32 19.53
C GLN A 322 -20.95 1.17 20.56
N ALA A 323 -21.56 1.38 21.72
CA ALA A 323 -21.56 0.38 22.81
C ALA A 323 -22.16 -0.98 22.38
N ALA A 324 -23.36 -0.98 21.77
CA ALA A 324 -24.00 -2.20 21.27
C ALA A 324 -23.18 -2.87 20.16
N TYR A 325 -22.62 -2.07 19.24
CA TYR A 325 -21.79 -2.59 18.16
C TYR A 325 -20.48 -3.21 18.69
N SER A 326 -19.86 -2.57 19.67
CA SER A 326 -18.66 -3.09 20.34
C SER A 326 -18.95 -4.42 21.04
N ALA A 327 -20.06 -4.50 21.80
CA ALA A 327 -20.50 -5.73 22.45
C ALA A 327 -20.77 -6.87 21.46
N ALA A 328 -21.41 -6.57 20.32
CA ALA A 328 -21.71 -7.54 19.29
C ALA A 328 -20.45 -8.10 18.60
N ASN A 329 -19.43 -7.28 18.39
CA ASN A 329 -18.15 -7.70 17.84
C ASN A 329 -17.31 -8.50 18.86
N ALA A 330 -17.29 -8.06 20.12
CA ALA A 330 -16.67 -8.84 21.20
C ALA A 330 -17.31 -10.24 21.35
N PHE A 331 -18.63 -10.36 21.14
CA PHE A 331 -19.28 -11.66 21.04
C PHE A 331 -18.76 -12.48 19.86
N LEU A 332 -18.63 -11.90 18.65
CA LEU A 332 -18.11 -12.64 17.49
C LEU A 332 -16.72 -13.20 17.74
N ASP A 333 -15.82 -12.42 18.36
CA ASP A 333 -14.48 -12.88 18.71
C ASP A 333 -14.50 -14.03 19.72
N GLY A 334 -15.35 -13.93 20.75
CA GLY A 334 -15.58 -15.01 21.71
C GLY A 334 -16.21 -16.25 21.07
N PHE A 335 -17.14 -16.05 20.15
CA PHE A 335 -17.83 -17.10 19.40
C PHE A 335 -16.88 -17.87 18.48
N ILE A 336 -15.94 -17.19 17.81
CA ILE A 336 -14.91 -17.86 17.03
C ILE A 336 -14.02 -18.72 17.95
N LYS A 337 -13.62 -18.22 19.12
CA LYS A 337 -12.88 -19.01 20.12
C LYS A 337 -13.68 -20.24 20.57
N TYR A 338 -14.98 -20.09 20.83
CA TYR A 338 -15.87 -21.19 21.15
C TYR A 338 -15.92 -22.24 20.03
N ARG A 339 -16.12 -21.84 18.77
CA ARG A 339 -16.12 -22.77 17.62
C ARG A 339 -14.83 -23.55 17.51
N LYS A 340 -13.68 -22.87 17.65
CA LYS A 340 -12.37 -23.54 17.62
C LYS A 340 -12.18 -24.52 18.77
N SER A 341 -12.76 -24.25 19.94
CA SER A 341 -12.74 -25.22 21.06
C SER A 341 -13.53 -26.51 20.79
N LEU A 342 -14.38 -26.51 19.75
CA LEU A 342 -15.11 -27.67 19.24
C LEU A 342 -14.43 -28.29 18.01
N ASP A 343 -13.18 -27.92 17.72
CA ASP A 343 -12.43 -28.30 16.51
C ASP A 343 -13.14 -27.92 15.19
N LEU A 344 -14.01 -26.91 15.23
CA LEU A 344 -14.68 -26.36 14.05
C LEU A 344 -13.91 -25.15 13.50
N PRO A 345 -13.86 -24.97 12.17
CA PRO A 345 -13.17 -23.84 11.58
C PRO A 345 -13.85 -22.52 11.95
N GLY A 346 -13.03 -21.49 12.16
CA GLY A 346 -13.47 -20.17 12.57
C GLY A 346 -12.32 -19.17 12.62
N THR A 347 -12.50 -18.01 11.99
CA THR A 347 -11.57 -16.88 12.06
C THR A 347 -12.36 -15.59 12.25
N SER A 348 -11.92 -14.68 13.11
CA SER A 348 -12.42 -13.30 13.14
C SER A 348 -11.37 -12.31 12.64
N ILE A 349 -11.82 -11.31 11.90
CA ILE A 349 -11.01 -10.13 11.55
C ILE A 349 -11.69 -8.91 12.15
N ASP A 350 -11.02 -8.28 13.11
CA ASP A 350 -11.43 -7.04 13.75
C ASP A 350 -11.05 -5.86 12.85
N LEU A 351 -11.97 -5.50 11.95
CA LEU A 351 -11.77 -4.42 11.00
C LEU A 351 -11.77 -3.05 11.69
N ALA A 352 -10.73 -2.27 11.40
CA ALA A 352 -10.78 -0.82 11.53
C ALA A 352 -11.65 -0.21 10.42
N ALA A 353 -11.82 1.12 10.43
CA ALA A 353 -12.60 1.81 9.42
C ALA A 353 -12.04 1.57 8.01
N VAL A 354 -12.84 0.93 7.14
CA VAL A 354 -12.48 0.74 5.74
C VAL A 354 -12.76 2.02 4.97
N SER A 355 -11.71 2.69 4.48
CA SER A 355 -11.80 4.07 4.01
C SER A 355 -12.39 4.22 2.60
N ASP A 356 -12.23 3.20 1.76
CA ASP A 356 -12.48 3.20 0.32
C ASP A 356 -13.56 2.19 -0.13
N ALA A 357 -14.11 1.41 0.80
CA ALA A 357 -15.20 0.46 0.53
C ALA A 357 -16.19 0.30 1.69
N GLY A 358 -17.41 -0.13 1.38
CA GLY A 358 -18.46 -0.41 2.37
C GLY A 358 -19.11 0.86 2.93
N TYR A 359 -19.52 0.80 4.21
CA TYR A 359 -20.36 1.83 4.85
C TYR A 359 -19.80 3.25 4.72
N LEU A 360 -18.49 3.45 4.93
CA LEU A 360 -17.87 4.78 4.89
C LEU A 360 -17.76 5.36 3.48
N ALA A 361 -17.59 4.50 2.47
CA ALA A 361 -17.57 4.90 1.07
C ALA A 361 -18.98 5.23 0.54
N ASP A 362 -20.01 4.56 1.07
CA ASP A 362 -21.41 4.73 0.65
C ASP A 362 -22.16 5.89 1.36
N ILE A 363 -21.60 6.51 2.41
CA ILE A 363 -22.16 7.71 3.08
C ILE A 363 -21.67 9.02 2.42
N ASP A 364 -22.46 10.09 2.60
CA ASP A 364 -22.15 11.43 2.10
C ASP A 364 -20.86 12.00 2.72
N SER A 365 -20.27 13.00 2.06
CA SER A 365 -18.98 13.57 2.42
C SER A 365 -18.96 14.30 3.77
N GLN A 366 -20.07 14.91 4.20
CA GLN A 366 -20.18 15.57 5.52
C GLN A 366 -20.23 14.52 6.63
N ARG A 367 -21.07 13.50 6.48
CA ARG A 367 -21.19 12.42 7.46
C ARG A 367 -19.91 11.58 7.54
N ARG A 368 -19.20 11.42 6.41
CA ARG A 368 -17.87 10.81 6.39
C ARG A 368 -16.86 11.61 7.21
N GLN A 369 -16.84 12.94 7.10
CA GLN A 369 -15.95 13.80 7.90
C GLN A 369 -16.28 13.73 9.40
N GLU A 370 -17.56 13.72 9.77
CA GLU A 370 -17.98 13.57 11.17
C GLU A 370 -17.55 12.22 11.76
N VAL A 371 -17.76 11.13 11.01
CA VAL A 371 -17.33 9.79 11.41
C VAL A 371 -15.80 9.72 11.50
N MET A 372 -15.07 10.33 10.57
CA MET A 372 -13.60 10.37 10.62
C MET A 372 -13.06 11.13 11.84
N LYS A 373 -13.75 12.21 12.24
CA LYS A 373 -13.42 12.98 13.44
C LYS A 373 -13.61 12.17 14.72
N ASN A 374 -14.53 11.21 14.71
CA ASN A 374 -14.89 10.39 15.87
C ASN A 374 -14.12 9.06 15.97
N ILE A 375 -13.68 8.48 14.84
CA ILE A 375 -12.98 7.17 14.79
C ILE A 375 -11.50 7.25 15.21
N GLY A 376 -10.95 8.46 15.40
CA GLY A 376 -9.58 8.61 15.91
C GLY A 376 -8.49 8.18 14.91
N GLY A 377 -8.76 8.24 13.60
CA GLY A 377 -7.77 8.08 12.54
C GLY A 377 -7.32 6.65 12.22
N GLN A 378 -7.88 5.64 12.87
CA GLN A 378 -7.53 4.23 12.65
C GLN A 378 -8.30 3.69 11.43
N MET A 379 -7.64 3.65 10.27
CA MET A 379 -8.23 3.24 9.00
C MET A 379 -7.42 2.12 8.35
N ILE A 380 -8.12 1.35 7.53
CA ILE A 380 -7.55 0.39 6.58
C ILE A 380 -8.19 0.61 5.21
N ASN A 381 -7.54 0.07 4.19
CA ASN A 381 -8.04 0.07 2.83
C ASN A 381 -8.68 -1.28 2.48
N GLU A 382 -9.51 -1.31 1.46
CA GLU A 382 -10.18 -2.49 0.95
C GLU A 382 -9.18 -3.60 0.60
N TRP A 383 -8.07 -3.23 -0.04
CA TRP A 383 -7.05 -4.20 -0.42
C TRP A 383 -6.41 -4.89 0.79
N GLU A 384 -6.28 -4.20 1.93
CA GLU A 384 -5.77 -4.80 3.17
C GLU A 384 -6.76 -5.86 3.67
N VAL A 385 -8.07 -5.55 3.62
CA VAL A 385 -9.12 -6.51 3.98
C VAL A 385 -9.05 -7.73 3.06
N LEU A 386 -9.02 -7.53 1.73
CA LEU A 386 -8.98 -8.62 0.76
C LEU A 386 -7.71 -9.48 0.90
N ALA A 387 -6.56 -8.86 1.23
CA ALA A 387 -5.32 -9.57 1.47
C ALA A 387 -5.38 -10.47 2.71
N LEU A 388 -6.11 -10.06 3.76
CA LEU A 388 -6.30 -10.84 4.98
C LEU A 388 -7.27 -12.01 4.82
N ILE A 389 -8.19 -11.96 3.85
CA ILE A 389 -9.16 -13.04 3.64
C ILE A 389 -8.44 -14.34 3.28
N GLY A 390 -7.46 -14.33 2.38
CA GLY A 390 -6.70 -15.54 1.99
C GLY A 390 -6.17 -16.32 3.20
N PRO A 391 -5.28 -15.71 4.01
CA PRO A 391 -4.79 -16.30 5.26
C PRO A 391 -5.89 -16.68 6.26
N ALA A 392 -7.01 -15.95 6.29
CA ALA A 392 -8.13 -16.28 7.17
C ALA A 392 -8.88 -17.54 6.74
N LEU A 393 -8.95 -17.82 5.43
CA LEU A 393 -9.62 -19.01 4.88
C LEU A 393 -8.74 -20.25 4.94
N THR A 394 -7.41 -20.10 4.83
CA THR A 394 -6.44 -21.21 4.91
C THR A 394 -6.14 -21.64 6.35
N GLY A 395 -6.49 -20.83 7.34
CA GLY A 395 -6.10 -21.03 8.73
C GLY A 395 -4.69 -20.53 9.06
N ASP A 396 -4.01 -19.84 8.13
CA ASP A 396 -2.67 -19.30 8.36
C ASP A 396 -2.64 -18.25 9.48
N LEU A 397 -3.79 -17.62 9.78
CA LEU A 397 -3.94 -16.70 10.91
C LEU A 397 -4.03 -17.41 12.28
N ASP A 398 -4.15 -18.73 12.32
CA ASP A 398 -4.24 -19.46 13.59
C ASP A 398 -2.92 -19.48 14.35
N GLN A 399 -1.79 -19.54 13.65
CA GLN A 399 -0.48 -19.52 14.31
C GLN A 399 -0.11 -18.15 14.90
N PRO A 400 -0.17 -17.02 14.16
CA PRO A 400 0.28 -15.73 14.68
C PRO A 400 -0.73 -15.06 15.62
N CYS A 401 -2.04 -15.34 15.47
CA CYS A 401 -3.06 -14.61 16.23
C CYS A 401 -4.23 -15.47 16.71
N SER A 402 -4.06 -16.79 16.80
CA SER A 402 -5.07 -17.72 17.31
C SER A 402 -6.42 -17.62 16.59
N GLY A 403 -6.43 -17.15 15.33
CA GLY A 403 -7.64 -16.96 14.53
C GLY A 403 -8.41 -15.66 14.82
N GLN A 404 -7.83 -14.70 15.55
CA GLN A 404 -8.38 -13.36 15.77
C GLN A 404 -7.39 -12.31 15.25
N CYS A 405 -7.66 -11.70 14.10
CA CYS A 405 -6.78 -10.70 13.49
C CYS A 405 -7.27 -9.28 13.76
N ILE A 406 -6.49 -8.49 14.51
CA ILE A 406 -6.78 -7.09 14.82
C ILE A 406 -6.09 -6.18 13.80
N THR A 407 -6.86 -5.29 13.18
CA THR A 407 -6.36 -4.42 12.10
C THR A 407 -6.36 -2.95 12.49
N GLY A 408 -5.54 -2.17 11.78
CA GLY A 408 -5.62 -0.72 11.77
C GLY A 408 -5.31 -0.01 13.07
N LEU A 409 -4.73 -0.66 14.09
CA LEU A 409 -4.25 0.00 15.31
C LEU A 409 -2.81 0.48 15.14
N ARG A 410 -2.60 1.80 15.09
CA ARG A 410 -1.28 2.43 14.98
C ARG A 410 -0.93 3.25 16.22
N LEU A 411 0.30 3.07 16.72
CA LEU A 411 0.88 3.83 17.84
C LEU A 411 1.91 4.86 17.34
N ASP A 412 1.55 5.63 16.32
CA ASP A 412 2.45 6.63 15.71
C ASP A 412 2.70 7.83 16.65
N SER A 413 1.77 8.07 17.58
CA SER A 413 1.91 9.05 18.67
C SER A 413 1.34 8.48 19.97
N LEU A 414 2.01 8.76 21.10
CA LEU A 414 1.55 8.35 22.43
C LEU A 414 0.47 9.28 22.99
N GLU A 415 0.28 10.48 22.43
CA GLU A 415 -0.60 11.51 23.00
C GLU A 415 -2.06 11.40 22.52
N ASN A 416 -2.32 10.67 21.43
CA ASN A 416 -3.63 10.66 20.77
C ASN A 416 -4.37 9.32 20.82
N ASN A 417 -3.84 8.30 21.51
CA ASN A 417 -4.44 6.97 21.56
C ASN A 417 -5.08 6.70 22.93
N PHE A 418 -6.37 7.01 23.08
CA PHE A 418 -7.11 6.83 24.34
C PHE A 418 -7.06 5.38 24.87
N TRP A 419 -6.98 4.42 23.96
CA TRP A 419 -6.93 2.98 24.25
C TRP A 419 -5.55 2.48 24.63
N ALA A 420 -4.49 3.25 24.34
CA ALA A 420 -3.12 2.79 24.57
C ALA A 420 -2.74 2.73 26.06
N GLN A 421 -3.52 3.39 26.93
CA GLN A 421 -3.36 3.32 28.38
C GLN A 421 -4.02 2.07 29.00
N ASP A 422 -4.81 1.33 28.24
CA ASP A 422 -5.39 0.08 28.71
C ASP A 422 -4.28 -0.98 28.90
N GLU A 423 -4.33 -1.67 30.04
CA GLU A 423 -3.31 -2.63 30.46
C GLU A 423 -3.08 -3.75 29.42
N ARG A 424 -4.11 -4.08 28.64
CA ARG A 424 -4.02 -5.05 27.53
C ARG A 424 -2.97 -4.66 26.48
N PHE A 425 -2.70 -3.37 26.33
CA PHE A 425 -1.73 -2.85 25.35
C PHE A 425 -0.41 -2.38 25.99
N ARG A 426 -0.19 -2.60 27.30
CA ARG A 426 1.00 -2.10 28.02
C ARG A 426 2.31 -2.47 27.32
N VAL A 427 2.43 -3.72 26.84
CA VAL A 427 3.64 -4.19 26.15
C VAL A 427 3.86 -3.42 24.84
N LEU A 428 2.80 -3.21 24.05
CA LEU A 428 2.87 -2.46 22.79
C LEU A 428 3.17 -0.97 23.04
N TYR A 429 2.51 -0.37 24.04
CA TYR A 429 2.75 1.01 24.45
C TYR A 429 4.20 1.21 24.89
N GLN A 430 4.75 0.30 25.70
CA GLN A 430 6.13 0.38 26.16
C GLN A 430 7.13 0.23 25.00
N ALA A 431 6.91 -0.73 24.09
CA ALA A 431 7.73 -0.90 22.89
C ALA A 431 7.71 0.34 21.98
N ALA A 432 6.52 0.93 21.75
CA ALA A 432 6.38 2.16 21.00
C ALA A 432 7.10 3.33 21.69
N LYS A 433 6.96 3.45 23.02
CA LYS A 433 7.65 4.48 23.81
C LYS A 433 9.16 4.38 23.74
N ASP A 434 9.71 3.16 23.79
CA ASP A 434 11.16 2.95 23.70
C ASP A 434 11.69 3.19 22.27
N THR A 435 10.88 2.88 21.25
CA THR A 435 11.19 3.20 19.84
C THR A 435 11.14 4.71 19.56
N LEU A 436 10.16 5.42 20.11
CA LEU A 436 10.05 6.87 20.00
C LEU A 436 11.16 7.59 20.78
N ARG A 437 11.59 7.05 21.93
CA ARG A 437 12.75 7.57 22.69
C ARG A 437 14.08 7.37 21.97
N SER A 438 14.29 6.22 21.32
CA SER A 438 15.52 5.95 20.55
C SER A 438 15.59 6.77 19.26
N SER A 439 14.46 7.00 18.58
CA SER A 439 14.38 7.95 17.47
C SER A 439 14.59 9.41 17.90
N SER A 440 14.17 9.79 19.11
CA SER A 440 14.49 11.10 19.73
C SER A 440 15.95 11.24 20.20
N GLN A 441 16.73 10.15 20.25
CA GLN A 441 18.17 10.21 20.53
C GLN A 441 19.00 10.36 19.25
N HIS A 442 18.45 10.00 18.07
CA HIS A 442 19.12 10.22 16.78
C HIS A 442 18.69 11.51 16.06
N ASN A 443 17.51 12.04 16.36
CA ASN A 443 17.15 13.44 16.09
C ASN A 443 17.07 14.15 17.43
N GLY A 444 18.10 14.92 17.79
CA GLY A 444 18.13 15.68 19.05
C GLY A 444 16.81 16.43 19.26
N LEU A 445 16.32 16.43 20.52
CA LEU A 445 15.13 17.14 20.99
C LEU A 445 14.82 18.37 20.12
N SER A 446 13.86 18.24 19.20
CA SER A 446 13.36 19.35 18.41
C SER A 446 12.54 20.24 19.33
N VAL A 447 13.23 21.11 20.08
CA VAL A 447 12.62 22.22 20.78
C VAL A 447 11.92 23.08 19.71
N PRO A 448 10.60 23.33 19.81
CA PRO A 448 9.88 24.12 18.83
C PRO A 448 10.58 25.47 18.58
N LEU A 449 10.62 25.91 17.32
CA LEU A 449 11.47 27.03 16.92
C LEU A 449 11.18 28.31 17.75
N HIS A 450 9.92 28.59 18.08
CA HIS A 450 9.53 29.73 18.92
C HIS A 450 10.12 29.71 20.33
N VAL A 451 10.38 28.54 20.91
CA VAL A 451 11.02 28.41 22.24
C VAL A 451 12.51 28.71 22.13
N THR A 452 13.15 28.30 21.04
CA THR A 452 14.58 28.57 20.81
C THR A 452 14.80 30.04 20.38
N LEU A 453 13.85 30.63 19.65
CA LEU A 453 13.84 32.04 19.29
C LEU A 453 13.67 32.97 20.49
N SER A 454 12.83 32.62 21.46
CA SER A 454 12.62 33.42 22.67
C SER A 454 13.81 33.36 23.64
N ALA A 455 14.64 32.33 23.53
CA ALA A 455 15.87 32.17 24.31
C ALA A 455 17.12 32.78 23.65
N ALA A 456 17.01 33.29 22.41
CA ALA A 456 18.15 33.84 21.68
C ALA A 456 18.63 35.15 22.32
N SER A 457 19.95 35.25 22.55
CA SER A 457 20.56 36.38 23.27
C SER A 457 20.94 37.56 22.35
N SER A 458 20.89 37.37 21.03
CA SER A 458 21.21 38.40 20.04
C SER A 458 20.47 38.19 18.72
N LYS A 459 20.34 39.25 17.92
CA LYS A 459 19.75 39.17 16.56
C LYS A 459 20.49 38.18 15.65
N TYR A 460 21.82 38.09 15.79
CA TYR A 460 22.64 37.15 15.03
C TYR A 460 22.35 35.69 15.41
N GLU A 461 22.19 35.43 16.71
CA GLU A 461 21.82 34.10 17.21
C GLU A 461 20.40 33.71 16.80
N ALA A 462 19.44 34.63 16.88
CA ALA A 462 18.07 34.42 16.45
C ALA A 462 17.98 34.12 14.94
N LEU A 463 18.76 34.81 14.11
CA LEU A 463 18.87 34.54 12.68
C LEU A 463 19.40 33.15 12.39
N ARG A 464 20.48 32.73 13.08
CA ARG A 464 21.04 31.38 12.91
C ARG A 464 20.04 30.29 13.33
N VAL A 465 19.41 30.48 14.49
CA VAL A 465 18.40 29.55 15.05
C VAL A 465 17.15 29.47 14.18
N CYS A 466 16.76 30.55 13.50
CA CYS A 466 15.66 30.54 12.52
C CYS A 466 16.06 29.87 11.21
N TYR A 467 17.28 30.14 10.74
CA TYR A 467 17.80 29.67 9.46
C TYR A 467 17.96 28.15 9.40
N GLU A 468 18.61 27.53 10.39
CA GLU A 468 18.95 26.10 10.33
C GLU A 468 17.72 25.19 10.18
N PRO A 469 16.63 25.36 10.96
CA PRO A 469 15.42 24.55 10.81
C PRO A 469 14.65 24.89 9.54
N LEU A 470 14.67 26.15 9.10
CA LEU A 470 14.04 26.57 7.84
C LEU A 470 14.74 25.94 6.63
N ALA A 471 16.07 25.93 6.62
CA ALA A 471 16.89 25.26 5.61
C ALA A 471 16.62 23.76 5.59
N ALA A 472 16.57 23.13 6.77
CA ALA A 472 16.26 21.71 6.90
C ALA A 472 14.86 21.36 6.38
N LYS A 473 13.86 22.18 6.71
CA LYS A 473 12.49 21.97 6.24
C LYS A 473 12.37 22.17 4.73
N LEU A 474 13.04 23.18 4.16
CA LEU A 474 13.04 23.39 2.71
C LEU A 474 13.77 22.27 1.97
N ALA A 475 14.94 21.84 2.46
CA ALA A 475 15.68 20.70 1.90
C ALA A 475 14.83 19.43 1.91
N GLN A 476 14.10 19.17 3.01
CA GLN A 476 13.18 18.04 3.10
C GLN A 476 12.04 18.11 2.08
N VAL A 477 11.38 19.25 1.94
CA VAL A 477 10.19 19.37 1.07
C VAL A 477 10.57 19.47 -0.40
N LEU A 478 11.69 20.10 -0.73
CA LEU A 478 12.22 20.20 -2.10
C LEU A 478 13.04 18.98 -2.51
N VAL A 479 13.25 18.02 -1.62
CA VAL A 479 14.08 16.81 -1.83
C VAL A 479 15.51 17.18 -2.26
N LEU A 480 16.06 18.20 -1.61
CA LEU A 480 17.44 18.68 -1.77
C LEU A 480 18.29 18.26 -0.56
N SER A 481 19.61 18.21 -0.74
CA SER A 481 20.50 18.05 0.42
C SER A 481 20.67 19.38 1.15
N LEU A 482 20.92 19.33 2.47
CA LEU A 482 21.12 20.55 3.27
C LEU A 482 22.39 21.33 2.85
N GLU A 483 23.35 20.63 2.24
CA GLU A 483 24.60 21.20 1.70
C GLU A 483 24.36 21.97 0.39
N ASP A 484 23.30 21.65 -0.34
CA ASP A 484 22.91 22.34 -1.58
C ASP A 484 22.10 23.63 -1.32
N MET A 485 21.75 23.91 -0.06
CA MET A 485 21.02 25.10 0.34
C MET A 485 21.98 26.27 0.58
N ASP A 486 22.37 26.96 -0.49
CA ASP A 486 23.19 28.17 -0.39
C ASP A 486 22.36 29.34 0.22
N PRO A 487 22.81 29.94 1.33
CA PRO A 487 22.12 31.03 2.01
C PRO A 487 21.99 32.33 1.19
N SER A 488 22.70 32.44 0.06
CA SER A 488 22.71 33.59 -0.84
C SER A 488 21.82 33.43 -2.07
N ILE A 489 21.35 32.21 -2.36
CA ILE A 489 20.51 31.92 -3.53
C ILE A 489 19.02 32.18 -3.19
N PRO A 490 18.25 32.80 -4.11
CA PRO A 490 16.81 32.97 -3.93
C PRO A 490 16.07 31.63 -3.75
N VAL A 491 15.13 31.58 -2.83
CA VAL A 491 14.37 30.34 -2.51
C VAL A 491 13.59 29.83 -3.73
N VAL A 492 13.17 30.73 -4.63
CA VAL A 492 12.45 30.40 -5.87
C VAL A 492 13.33 29.66 -6.88
N SER A 493 14.63 29.96 -6.94
CA SER A 493 15.56 29.22 -7.82
C SER A 493 15.76 27.76 -7.39
N SER A 494 15.36 27.40 -6.16
CA SER A 494 15.42 26.04 -5.63
C SER A 494 14.19 25.19 -5.98
N GLY A 495 13.27 25.69 -6.82
CA GLY A 495 12.10 24.94 -7.29
C GLY A 495 10.85 25.06 -6.41
N LEU A 496 10.74 26.14 -5.63
CA LEU A 496 9.56 26.41 -4.79
C LEU A 496 8.34 26.73 -5.66
N ASP A 497 7.34 25.86 -5.65
CA ASP A 497 6.03 26.09 -6.29
C ASP A 497 4.96 26.61 -5.30
N SER A 498 3.79 26.97 -5.82
CA SER A 498 2.68 27.50 -5.01
C SER A 498 2.12 26.52 -3.98
N LEU A 499 2.24 25.21 -4.18
CA LEU A 499 1.74 24.18 -3.26
C LEU A 499 2.73 23.99 -2.11
N VAL A 500 4.02 23.87 -2.42
CA VAL A 500 5.10 23.79 -1.43
C VAL A 500 5.16 25.06 -0.58
N ALA A 501 4.94 26.24 -1.19
CA ALA A 501 4.89 27.49 -0.46
C ALA A 501 3.77 27.52 0.61
N ILE A 502 2.63 26.84 0.37
CA ILE A 502 1.56 26.72 1.37
C ILE A 502 1.99 25.83 2.53
N GLU A 503 2.67 24.72 2.27
CA GLU A 503 3.19 23.83 3.31
C GLU A 503 4.21 24.55 4.20
N ILE A 504 5.18 25.24 3.59
CA ILE A 504 6.20 26.01 4.30
C ILE A 504 5.56 27.13 5.12
N ARG A 505 4.58 27.86 4.57
CA ARG A 505 3.85 28.89 5.31
C ARG A 505 3.18 28.33 6.57
N ASN A 506 2.47 27.20 6.42
CA ASN A 506 1.76 26.57 7.54
C ASN A 506 2.74 26.02 8.60
N TRP A 507 3.93 25.59 8.18
CA TRP A 507 5.02 25.22 9.08
C TRP A 507 5.56 26.43 9.84
N ILE A 508 5.87 27.55 9.17
CA ILE A 508 6.32 28.80 9.81
C ILE A 508 5.31 29.31 10.85
N ALA A 509 4.02 29.30 10.51
CA ALA A 509 2.96 29.74 11.41
C ALA A 509 2.90 28.90 12.70
N ARG A 510 3.19 27.61 12.61
CA ARG A 510 3.19 26.68 13.76
C ARG A 510 4.48 26.74 14.57
N GLU A 511 5.63 26.71 13.90
CA GLU A 511 6.93 26.58 14.56
C GLU A 511 7.47 27.91 15.07
N ALA A 512 7.35 28.99 14.29
CA ALA A 512 7.90 30.31 14.62
C ALA A 512 6.84 31.31 15.13
N ASN A 513 5.56 30.92 15.18
CA ASN A 513 4.44 31.80 15.52
C ASN A 513 4.45 33.12 14.71
N ALA A 514 4.72 32.99 13.40
CA ALA A 514 4.87 34.10 12.46
C ALA A 514 3.95 33.91 11.25
N ASN A 515 3.23 34.95 10.84
CA ASN A 515 2.32 34.89 9.71
C ASN A 515 2.96 35.50 8.45
N VAL A 516 3.36 34.66 7.51
CA VAL A 516 4.02 35.04 6.24
C VAL A 516 3.04 34.84 5.08
N GLN A 517 3.02 35.76 4.12
CA GLN A 517 2.19 35.61 2.92
C GLN A 517 2.87 34.67 1.91
N VAL A 518 2.08 33.93 1.12
CA VAL A 518 2.63 33.08 0.06
C VAL A 518 3.44 33.90 -0.95
N LEU A 519 3.00 35.13 -1.24
CA LEU A 519 3.75 36.03 -2.11
C LEU A 519 5.11 36.40 -1.51
N GLU A 520 5.24 36.55 -0.19
CA GLU A 520 6.52 36.86 0.47
C GLU A 520 7.49 35.67 0.46
N LEU A 521 6.99 34.44 0.36
CA LEU A 521 7.80 33.24 0.15
C LEU A 521 8.27 33.12 -1.30
N LEU A 522 7.44 33.55 -2.26
CA LEU A 522 7.70 33.49 -3.70
C LEU A 522 8.43 34.74 -4.24
N SER A 523 8.37 35.85 -3.52
CA SER A 523 9.11 37.09 -3.81
C SER A 523 10.27 37.30 -2.85
N GLY A 524 10.45 36.37 -1.90
CA GLY A 524 11.52 36.39 -0.92
C GLY A 524 12.86 36.34 -1.63
N GLY A 525 13.81 37.12 -1.14
CA GLY A 525 15.19 37.08 -1.60
C GLY A 525 15.88 35.77 -1.21
N SER A 526 17.10 35.87 -0.68
CA SER A 526 17.81 34.68 -0.23
C SER A 526 17.15 34.02 0.99
N LEU A 527 17.55 32.78 1.29
CA LEU A 527 17.05 32.06 2.46
C LEU A 527 17.27 32.84 3.78
N MET A 528 18.35 33.61 3.87
CA MET A 528 18.59 34.51 5.00
C MET A 528 17.63 35.71 5.06
N ALA A 529 17.26 36.29 3.91
CA ALA A 529 16.26 37.35 3.87
C ALA A 529 14.89 36.82 4.35
N LEU A 530 14.55 35.57 4.02
CA LEU A 530 13.33 34.94 4.51
C LEU A 530 13.36 34.69 6.02
N ALA A 531 14.50 34.23 6.57
CA ALA A 531 14.66 34.10 8.02
C ALA A 531 14.48 35.45 8.74
N GLU A 532 14.96 36.56 8.17
CA GLU A 532 14.75 37.90 8.72
C GLU A 532 13.29 38.35 8.67
N VAL A 533 12.57 38.05 7.58
CA VAL A 533 11.12 38.30 7.48
C VAL A 533 10.34 37.50 8.54
N ILE A 534 10.71 36.23 8.77
CA ILE A 534 10.09 35.39 9.79
C ILE A 534 10.34 35.96 11.19
N LEU A 535 11.56 36.38 11.50
CA LEU A 535 11.90 36.99 12.78
C LEU A 535 11.12 38.27 13.05
N ASN A 536 11.05 39.18 12.07
CA ASN A 536 10.33 40.45 12.20
C ASN A 536 8.82 40.25 12.42
N LYS A 537 8.27 39.11 11.99
CA LYS A 537 6.86 38.77 12.11
C LYS A 537 6.56 37.77 13.23
N SER A 538 7.60 37.24 13.88
CA SER A 538 7.45 36.28 14.97
C SER A 538 7.06 37.00 16.24
N GLN A 539 5.97 36.54 16.87
CA GLN A 539 5.57 37.03 18.19
C GLN A 539 6.48 36.51 19.32
N ALA A 540 7.40 35.59 19.02
CA ALA A 540 8.26 34.92 20.00
C ALA A 540 9.63 35.60 20.19
N TYR A 541 10.02 36.53 19.32
CA TYR A 541 11.28 37.26 19.39
C TYR A 541 11.04 38.72 19.78
N THR A 542 11.51 39.13 20.96
CA THR A 542 11.23 40.46 21.56
C THR A 542 12.49 41.30 21.84
N CYS A 543 13.63 40.95 21.25
CA CYS A 543 14.82 41.79 21.39
C CYS A 543 14.68 43.09 20.60
N ALA A 544 14.59 44.22 21.32
CA ALA A 544 14.72 45.57 20.78
C ALA A 544 16.16 45.80 20.29
N GLU A 545 16.28 46.61 19.24
CA GLU A 545 17.49 46.96 18.45
C GLU A 545 18.85 46.93 19.16
#